data_AF-A0A7C1P6F8-F1
#
_entry.id   AF-A0A7C1P6F8-F1
#
_cell.length_a   1.000
_cell.length_b   1.000
_cell.length_c   1.000
_cell.angle_alpha   90.00
_cell.angle_beta   90.00
_cell.angle_gamma   90.00
#
_symmetry.space_group_name_H-M   'P 1'
#
loop_
_entity.id
_entity.type
_entity.pdbx_description
1 polymer ?
#
loop_
_entity_poly.entity_id
_entity_poly.type
_entity_poly.pdbx_seq_one_letter_code
_entity_poly.pdbx_strand_id
1 'polypeptide(L)' 'MTIKRAGNNPWVTRALSLSHRYWGDDLYYDEYREADERPPKKCPKGHRAWFKPTVGGYVCPTCGMVECQDGIWRHP' A
#
# COMPACT_ATOMS: atom_id res chain seq x y z
N MET A 1 -17.12 12.92 7.14
CA MET A 1 -16.31 11.88 7.84
C MET A 1 -14.99 11.78 7.13
N THR A 2 -13.90 12.20 7.77
CA THR A 2 -12.55 12.09 7.22
C THR A 2 -11.99 10.75 7.66
N ILE A 3 -11.80 9.84 6.71
CA ILE A 3 -11.12 8.56 6.96
C ILE A 3 -9.72 8.88 7.47
N LYS A 4 -9.41 8.53 8.73
CA LYS A 4 -8.06 8.64 9.28
C LYS A 4 -7.22 7.53 8.67
N ARG A 5 -6.08 7.89 8.09
CA ARG A 5 -5.17 6.91 7.52
C ARG A 5 -4.12 6.47 8.52
N ALA A 6 -3.79 5.18 8.57
CA ALA A 6 -2.71 4.61 9.37
C ALA A 6 -1.32 5.00 8.80
N GLY A 7 -1.24 5.21 7.49
CA GLY A 7 -0.01 5.62 6.82
C GLY A 7 -0.23 6.46 5.56
N ASN A 8 0.82 6.53 4.75
CA ASN A 8 0.90 7.41 3.57
C ASN A 8 0.96 6.63 2.25
N ASN A 9 0.54 5.36 2.23
CA ASN A 9 0.69 4.47 1.08
C ASN A 9 -0.20 4.88 -0.11
N PRO A 10 0.37 5.30 -1.26
CA PRO A 10 -0.43 5.78 -2.38
C PRO A 10 -1.34 4.70 -2.97
N TRP A 11 -1.07 3.41 -2.74
CA TRP A 11 -1.91 2.30 -3.21
C TRP A 11 -3.13 2.05 -2.33
N VAL A 12 -3.16 2.61 -1.12
CA VAL A 12 -4.28 2.50 -0.20
C VAL A 12 -5.16 3.73 -0.39
N THR A 13 -6.28 3.57 -1.09
CA THR A 13 -7.20 4.67 -1.42
C THR A 13 -8.44 4.63 -0.51
N ARG A 14 -9.14 5.77 -0.40
CA ARG A 14 -10.41 5.89 0.33
C ARG A 14 -11.56 5.02 -0.22
N ALA A 15 -11.41 4.48 -1.42
CA ALA A 15 -12.39 3.55 -2.01
C ALA A 15 -12.15 2.09 -1.58
N LEU A 16 -10.97 1.79 -1.04
CA LEU A 16 -10.58 0.47 -0.54
C LEU A 16 -10.76 0.36 0.99
N SER A 17 -11.12 1.47 1.65
CA SER A 17 -11.63 1.47 3.02
C SER A 17 -13.13 1.14 3.02
N LEU A 18 -13.53 0.17 3.84
CA LEU A 18 -14.93 -0.23 4.01
C LEU A 18 -15.80 1.00 4.29
N SER A 19 -16.81 1.21 3.45
CA SER A 19 -17.89 2.17 3.70
C SER A 19 -18.90 1.60 4.70
N HIS A 20 -18.44 1.02 5.80
CA HIS A 20 -19.36 0.58 6.87
C HIS A 20 -19.30 1.55 8.04
N ARG A 21 -20.36 2.35 8.08
CA ARG A 21 -20.75 3.31 9.11
C ARG A 21 -21.04 2.56 10.42
N TYR A 22 -20.03 1.96 11.03
CA TYR A 22 -20.14 1.35 12.35
C TYR A 22 -19.10 1.95 13.29
N TRP A 23 -19.56 2.92 14.09
CA TRP A 23 -19.10 3.16 15.45
C TRP A 23 -17.57 3.26 15.67
N GLY A 24 -16.94 4.26 15.04
CA GLY A 24 -15.77 4.93 15.62
C GLY A 24 -14.39 4.32 15.37
N ASP A 25 -14.30 3.05 14.94
CA ASP A 25 -13.02 2.38 14.75
C ASP A 25 -12.65 2.19 13.27
N ASP A 26 -11.34 2.16 13.04
CA ASP A 26 -10.65 2.37 11.76
C ASP A 26 -11.26 1.66 10.55
N LEU A 27 -11.46 2.40 9.45
CA LEU A 27 -12.22 1.99 8.25
C LEU A 27 -11.44 1.06 7.29
N TYR A 28 -10.55 0.21 7.78
CA TYR A 28 -9.68 -0.64 6.95
C TYR A 28 -10.20 -2.08 6.84
N TYR A 29 -10.01 -2.72 5.69
CA TYR A 29 -9.74 -4.17 5.73
C TYR A 29 -8.31 -4.36 6.26
N ASP A 30 -8.09 -5.39 7.08
CA ASP A 30 -6.80 -5.64 7.74
C ASP A 30 -5.62 -5.62 6.77
N GLU A 31 -5.80 -6.17 5.56
CA GLU A 31 -4.79 -6.19 4.49
C GLU A 31 -4.36 -4.78 4.03
N TYR A 32 -5.30 -3.82 3.99
CA TYR A 32 -5.01 -2.44 3.62
C TYR A 32 -4.41 -1.65 4.79
N ARG A 33 -4.79 -1.95 6.03
CA ARG A 33 -4.13 -1.38 7.22
C ARG A 33 -2.67 -1.80 7.24
N GLU A 34 -2.42 -3.10 7.11
CA GLU A 34 -1.07 -3.65 7.09
C GLU A 34 -0.23 -3.04 5.96
N ALA A 35 -0.81 -2.89 4.78
CA ALA A 35 -0.12 -2.25 3.67
C ALA A 35 0.20 -0.77 3.90
N ASP A 36 -0.67 -0.03 4.61
CA ASP A 36 -0.47 1.38 4.93
C ASP A 36 0.57 1.56 6.04
N GLU A 37 0.62 0.64 7.00
CA GLU A 37 1.61 0.59 8.10
C GLU A 37 2.98 0.10 7.65
N ARG A 38 3.04 -0.76 6.62
CA ARG A 38 4.29 -1.30 6.10
C ARG A 38 5.23 -0.17 5.65
N PRO A 39 6.48 -0.14 6.14
CA PRO A 39 7.43 0.90 5.75
C PRO A 39 7.74 0.80 4.25
N PRO A 40 7.92 1.94 3.56
CA PRO A 40 8.31 1.95 2.16
C PRO A 40 9.73 1.40 1.97
N LYS A 41 9.96 0.71 0.86
CA LYS A 41 11.29 0.24 0.44
C LYS A 41 11.88 1.18 -0.62
N LYS A 42 13.17 1.03 -0.90
CA LYS A 42 13.79 1.67 -2.08
C LYS A 42 13.80 0.68 -3.23
N CYS A 43 13.36 1.10 -4.41
CA CYS A 43 13.56 0.32 -5.64
C CYS A 43 15.04 0.42 -6.10
N PRO A 44 15.49 -0.40 -7.07
CA PRO A 44 16.86 -0.36 -7.58
C PRO A 44 17.27 0.98 -8.20
N LYS A 45 16.29 1.79 -8.64
CA LYS A 45 16.49 3.17 -9.13
C LYS A 45 16.54 4.22 -8.00
N GLY A 46 16.44 3.81 -6.74
CA GLY A 46 16.50 4.70 -5.58
C GLY A 46 15.19 5.40 -5.20
N HIS A 47 14.10 5.18 -5.94
CA HIS A 47 12.78 5.74 -5.63
C HIS A 47 12.11 5.00 -4.46
N ARG A 48 11.14 5.66 -3.80
CA ARG A 48 10.32 5.02 -2.76
C ARG A 48 9.28 4.10 -3.41
N ALA A 49 9.27 2.84 -3.01
CA ALA A 49 8.27 1.84 -3.38
C ALA A 49 7.42 1.48 -2.16
N TRP A 50 6.15 1.18 -2.42
CA TRP A 50 5.14 0.95 -1.39
C TRP A 50 4.48 -0.39 -1.61
N PHE A 51 4.10 -1.08 -0.54
CA PHE A 51 3.45 -2.37 -0.65
C PHE A 51 2.06 -2.22 -1.28
N LYS A 52 1.77 -2.99 -2.32
CA LYS A 52 0.47 -2.97 -3.00
C LYS A 52 -0.24 -4.32 -2.75
N PRO A 53 -1.31 -4.36 -1.94
CA PRO A 53 -2.01 -5.59 -1.58
C PRO A 53 -2.42 -6.45 -2.77
N THR A 54 -2.99 -5.83 -3.81
CA THR A 54 -3.46 -6.55 -5.01
C THR A 54 -2.35 -7.22 -5.82
N VAL A 55 -1.10 -6.81 -5.62
CA VAL A 55 0.09 -7.40 -6.27
C VAL A 55 0.81 -8.34 -5.30
N GLY A 56 0.54 -8.24 -3.99
CA GLY A 56 1.26 -8.98 -2.95
C GLY A 56 2.74 -8.59 -2.83
N GLY A 57 3.13 -7.41 -3.30
CA GLY A 57 4.53 -6.99 -3.39
C GLY A 57 4.73 -5.48 -3.36
N TYR A 58 5.98 -5.03 -3.34
CA TYR A 58 6.32 -3.60 -3.35
C TYR A 58 6.31 -3.05 -4.78
N VAL A 59 5.61 -1.94 -4.99
CA VAL A 59 5.51 -1.28 -6.30
C VAL A 59 6.01 0.15 -6.20
N CYS A 60 6.93 0.50 -7.08
CA CYS A 60 7.43 1.86 -7.24
C CYS A 60 6.44 2.70 -8.06
N PRO A 61 5.80 3.73 -7.49
CA PRO A 61 4.88 4.60 -8.23
C PRO A 61 5.61 5.48 -9.25
N THR A 62 6.93 5.71 -9.10
CA THR A 62 7.71 6.59 -9.99
C THR A 62 8.18 5.88 -11.25
N CYS A 63 8.70 4.65 -11.12
CA CYS A 63 9.27 3.92 -12.27
C CYS A 63 8.55 2.61 -12.59
N GLY A 64 7.47 2.26 -11.87
CA GLY A 64 6.66 1.08 -12.14
C GLY A 64 7.30 -0.26 -11.78
N MET A 65 8.53 -0.28 -11.24
CA MET A 65 9.16 -1.54 -10.81
C MET A 65 8.38 -2.22 -9.69
N VAL A 66 8.31 -3.55 -9.78
CA VAL A 66 7.62 -4.43 -8.83
C VAL A 66 8.64 -5.38 -8.20
N GLU A 67 8.62 -5.49 -6.88
CA GLU A 67 9.35 -6.53 -6.14
C GLU A 67 8.51 -7.81 -6.17
N CYS A 68 9.02 -8.84 -6.84
CA CYS A 68 8.43 -10.17 -6.85
C CYS A 68 8.66 -10.87 -5.50
N GLN A 69 7.90 -11.93 -5.22
CA GLN A 69 7.98 -12.67 -3.93
C GLN A 69 9.37 -13.28 -3.65
N ASP A 70 10.20 -13.46 -4.68
CA ASP A 70 11.60 -13.90 -4.62
C ASP A 70 12.57 -12.76 -4.22
N GLY A 71 12.06 -11.54 -3.98
CA GLY A 71 12.87 -10.35 -3.69
C GLY A 71 13.49 -9.71 -4.93
N ILE A 72 13.20 -10.22 -6.14
CA ILE A 72 13.74 -9.71 -7.39
C ILE A 72 12.86 -8.58 -7.91
N TRP A 73 13.49 -7.47 -8.29
CA TRP A 73 12.81 -6.34 -8.89
C TRP A 73 12.67 -6.52 -10.40
N ARG A 74 11.45 -6.43 -10.91
CA ARG A 74 11.14 -6.54 -12.33
C ARG A 74 10.33 -5.34 -12.78
N HIS A 75 10.49 -4.97 -14.04
CA HIS A 75 9.47 -4.16 -14.70
C HIS A 75 8.28 -5.07 -15.04
N PRO A 76 7.04 -4.58 -14.87
CA PRO A 76 5.86 -5.28 -15.36
C PRO A 76 5.89 -5.46 -16.88
#